data_AF-A0A2Z6MCT4-F1
#
_entry.id   AF-A0A2Z6MCT4-F1
#
_cell.length_a   1.000
_cell.length_b   1.000
_cell.length_c   1.000
_cell.angle_alpha   90.00
_cell.angle_beta   90.00
_cell.angle_gamma   90.00
#
_symmetry.space_group_name_H-M   'P 1'
#
loop_
_entity.id
_entity.type
_entity.pdbx_description
1 polymer ?
#
loop_
_entity_poly.entity_id
_entity_poly.type
_entity_poly.pdbx_seq_one_letter_code
_entity_poly.pdbx_strand_id
1 'polypeptide(L)'
;MGGVDNRKWIDLFKKKKKNKNGSIWSIFMHADGEDWFLMVLGTIGAIGEGFTFPLILYISSRMINNIGSSSSMEPNTFIHNINKNALAWLYLACASFVICFLEGYCWTRTSGRQASRMRCKYLKAVLRQEVSYFDLQVTSTSEIITSVSNDTLIIQDVLSEKIREEYNQADTIAEQTISSIRTVYSFVGENKSMNAFSNALQGTVNLGLKQGLAKGLAIGSNGFVFAIWSFMCYYGSRLVMYHGAKGGTVFAVGATIALGGL
;
A
#
# COMPACT_ATOMS: atom_id res chain seq x y z
N MET A 1 -40.83 -44.75 -9.63
CA MET A 1 -40.43 -43.33 -9.67
C MET A 1 -39.69 -42.99 -8.40
N GLY A 2 -38.36 -43.21 -8.37
CA GLY A 2 -37.51 -42.87 -7.23
C GLY A 2 -36.93 -41.47 -7.44
N GLY A 3 -37.40 -40.51 -6.65
CA GLY A 3 -36.91 -39.13 -6.69
C GLY A 3 -35.44 -39.07 -6.32
N VAL A 4 -34.59 -38.66 -7.25
CA VAL A 4 -33.16 -38.42 -7.01
C VAL A 4 -33.05 -37.21 -6.07
N ASP A 5 -32.56 -37.47 -4.86
CA ASP A 5 -32.44 -36.50 -3.78
C ASP A 5 -31.37 -35.45 -4.08
N ASN A 6 -31.80 -34.31 -4.62
CA ASN A 6 -30.96 -33.16 -4.99
C ASN A 6 -30.15 -32.58 -3.82
N ARG A 7 -30.52 -32.87 -2.57
CA ARG A 7 -29.80 -32.37 -1.38
C ARG A 7 -28.41 -33.03 -1.23
N LYS A 8 -28.28 -34.29 -1.63
CA LYS A 8 -27.02 -35.04 -1.55
C LYS A 8 -25.94 -34.46 -2.47
N TRP A 9 -26.34 -33.94 -3.63
CA TRP A 9 -25.46 -33.25 -4.58
C TRP A 9 -25.02 -31.88 -4.06
N ILE A 10 -25.94 -31.11 -3.48
CA ILE A 10 -25.64 -29.80 -2.89
C ILE A 10 -24.62 -29.95 -1.74
N ASP A 11 -24.77 -30.98 -0.90
CA ASP A 11 -23.82 -31.26 0.19
C ASP A 11 -22.45 -31.74 -0.31
N LEU A 12 -22.41 -32.48 -1.44
CA LEU A 12 -21.16 -32.86 -2.12
C LEU A 12 -20.42 -31.64 -2.69
N PHE A 13 -21.13 -30.65 -3.23
CA PHE A 13 -20.52 -29.38 -3.67
C PHE A 13 -20.08 -28.50 -2.49
N LYS A 14 -20.81 -28.51 -1.37
CA LYS A 14 -20.47 -27.72 -0.17
C LYS A 14 -19.23 -28.26 0.55
N LYS A 15 -18.99 -29.59 0.53
CA LYS A 15 -17.84 -30.22 1.21
C LYS A 15 -16.49 -29.99 0.54
N LYS A 16 -16.42 -29.51 -0.71
CA LYS A 16 -15.17 -29.40 -1.48
C LYS A 16 -14.47 -28.04 -1.40
N LYS A 17 -14.95 -27.11 -0.56
CA LYS A 17 -14.25 -25.84 -0.26
C LYS A 17 -13.43 -25.95 1.04
N LYS A 18 -12.61 -27.00 1.17
CA LYS A 18 -11.55 -27.01 2.20
C LYS A 18 -10.44 -26.11 1.68
N ASN A 19 -10.35 -24.91 2.22
CA ASN A 19 -9.28 -23.96 1.96
C ASN A 19 -7.96 -24.64 2.38
N LYS A 20 -7.24 -25.24 1.42
CA LYS A 20 -5.85 -25.63 1.65
C LYS A 20 -5.11 -24.31 1.66
N ASN A 21 -4.69 -23.86 2.84
CA ASN A 21 -3.77 -22.74 2.98
C ASN A 21 -2.59 -23.00 2.04
N GLY A 22 -2.60 -22.33 0.89
CA GLY A 22 -1.48 -22.38 -0.03
C GLY A 22 -0.29 -21.86 0.73
N SER A 23 0.76 -22.67 0.87
CA SER A 23 2.00 -22.19 1.46
C SER A 23 2.47 -20.98 0.65
N ILE A 24 2.94 -19.92 1.31
CA ILE A 24 3.54 -18.73 0.66
C ILE A 24 4.63 -19.16 -0.34
N TRP A 25 5.28 -20.28 -0.07
CA TRP A 25 6.23 -20.93 -0.97
C TRP A 25 5.68 -21.35 -2.34
N SER A 26 4.39 -21.65 -2.44
CA SER A 26 3.75 -21.98 -3.71
C SER A 26 3.73 -20.80 -4.69
N ILE A 27 3.77 -19.56 -4.19
CA ILE A 27 3.84 -18.34 -5.02
C ILE A 27 5.27 -18.20 -5.60
N PHE A 28 6.29 -18.50 -4.80
CA PHE A 28 7.70 -18.45 -5.20
C PHE A 28 8.21 -19.70 -5.91
N MET A 29 7.41 -20.76 -6.00
CA MET A 29 7.74 -22.02 -6.69
C MET A 29 8.09 -21.83 -8.19
N HIS A 30 7.81 -20.65 -8.74
CA HIS A 30 8.03 -20.27 -10.12
C HIS A 30 9.31 -19.43 -10.36
N ALA A 31 10.04 -19.10 -9.29
CA ALA A 31 11.29 -18.35 -9.34
C ALA A 31 12.46 -19.28 -9.68
N ASP A 32 13.30 -18.89 -10.66
CA ASP A 32 14.54 -19.61 -10.99
C ASP A 32 15.66 -19.25 -9.99
N GLY A 33 16.80 -19.95 -10.05
CA GLY A 33 17.95 -19.68 -9.17
C GLY A 33 18.49 -18.24 -9.27
N GLU A 34 18.44 -17.62 -10.45
CA GLU A 34 18.79 -16.19 -10.63
C GLU A 34 17.80 -15.26 -9.92
N ASP A 35 16.51 -15.59 -9.96
CA ASP A 35 15.46 -14.80 -9.31
C ASP A 35 15.56 -14.96 -7.79
N TRP A 36 15.93 -16.14 -7.31
CA TRP A 36 16.21 -16.40 -5.91
C TRP A 36 17.37 -15.53 -5.39
N PHE A 37 18.48 -15.46 -6.14
CA PHE A 37 19.61 -14.61 -5.78
C PHE A 37 19.22 -13.12 -5.71
N LEU A 38 18.47 -12.63 -6.69
CA LEU A 38 17.97 -11.25 -6.71
C LEU A 38 17.02 -10.96 -5.54
N MET A 39 16.14 -11.91 -5.19
CA MET A 39 15.25 -11.77 -4.03
C MET A 39 16.03 -11.69 -2.73
N VAL A 40 17.06 -12.53 -2.55
CA VAL A 40 17.91 -12.48 -1.34
C VAL A 40 18.61 -11.12 -1.23
N LEU A 41 19.20 -10.62 -2.32
CA LEU A 41 19.81 -9.29 -2.36
C LEU A 41 18.82 -8.17 -2.03
N GLY A 42 17.62 -8.22 -2.62
CA GLY A 42 16.54 -7.26 -2.34
C GLY A 42 16.07 -7.31 -0.89
N THR A 43 16.00 -8.49 -0.27
CA THR A 43 15.63 -8.61 1.15
C THR A 43 16.73 -8.08 2.08
N ILE A 44 18.00 -8.28 1.77
CA ILE A 44 19.11 -7.69 2.52
C ILE A 44 19.05 -6.15 2.41
N GLY A 45 18.73 -5.63 1.22
CA GLY A 45 18.46 -4.20 0.99
C GLY A 45 17.32 -3.69 1.88
N ALA A 46 16.17 -4.34 1.84
CA ALA A 46 14.99 -3.95 2.63
C ALA A 46 15.25 -3.99 4.15
N ILE A 47 16.00 -4.99 4.64
CA ILE A 47 16.43 -5.05 6.05
C ILE A 47 17.33 -3.85 6.36
N GLY A 48 18.29 -3.56 5.48
CA GLY A 48 19.18 -2.41 5.61
C GLY A 48 18.42 -1.08 5.70
N GLU A 49 17.44 -0.87 4.82
CA GLU A 49 16.62 0.33 4.79
C GLU A 49 15.76 0.46 6.06
N GLY A 50 15.24 -0.65 6.58
CA GLY A 50 14.55 -0.68 7.87
C GLY A 50 15.43 -0.22 9.04
N PHE A 51 16.73 -0.53 9.02
CA PHE A 51 17.69 -0.07 10.04
C PHE A 51 18.20 1.36 9.81
N THR A 52 18.06 1.92 8.61
CA THR A 52 18.51 3.29 8.28
C THR A 52 17.87 4.33 9.20
N PHE A 53 16.56 4.25 9.43
CA PHE A 53 15.82 5.22 10.27
C PHE A 53 16.30 5.25 11.75
N PRO A 54 16.41 4.11 12.47
CA PRO A 54 17.00 4.09 13.81
C PRO A 54 18.44 4.63 13.85
N LEU A 55 19.26 4.33 12.84
CA LEU A 55 20.64 4.83 12.75
C LEU A 55 20.68 6.36 12.57
N ILE A 56 19.80 6.91 11.74
CA ILE A 56 19.62 8.36 11.58
C ILE A 56 19.31 9.02 12.93
N LEU A 57 18.36 8.48 13.68
CA LEU A 57 17.98 9.02 15.00
C LEU A 57 19.14 8.91 16.01
N TYR A 58 19.88 7.80 15.99
CA TYR A 58 21.05 7.62 16.87
C TYR A 58 22.16 8.64 16.59
N ILE A 59 22.54 8.84 15.33
CA ILE A 59 23.56 9.83 14.95
C ILE A 59 23.07 11.26 15.26
N SER A 60 21.79 11.53 14.99
CA SER A 60 21.14 12.81 15.36
C SER A 60 21.22 13.06 16.87
N SER A 61 20.96 12.05 17.70
CA SER A 61 21.05 12.16 19.15
C SER A 61 22.44 12.55 19.62
N ARG A 62 23.49 11.95 19.03
CA ARG A 62 24.88 12.27 19.33
C ARG A 62 25.22 13.69 18.92
N MET A 63 24.73 14.14 17.77
CA MET A 63 24.93 15.50 17.30
C MET A 63 24.27 16.53 18.23
N ILE A 64 23.00 16.32 18.58
CA ILE A 64 22.25 17.20 19.50
C ILE A 64 22.93 17.25 20.87
N ASN A 65 23.39 16.11 21.39
CA ASN A 65 24.07 16.04 22.69
C ASN A 65 25.44 16.74 22.67
N ASN A 66 26.19 16.61 21.57
CA ASN A 66 27.48 17.30 21.41
C ASN A 66 27.28 18.83 21.33
N ILE A 67 26.25 19.29 20.62
CA ILE A 67 25.86 20.71 20.56
C ILE A 67 25.43 21.22 21.94
N GLY A 68 24.61 20.45 22.66
CA GLY A 68 24.17 20.80 24.02
C GLY A 68 25.29 20.85 25.06
N SER A 69 26.44 20.21 24.77
CA SER A 69 27.64 20.23 25.61
C SER A 69 28.68 21.26 25.14
N SER A 70 28.33 22.14 24.20
CA SER A 70 29.24 23.14 23.62
C SER A 70 29.81 24.12 24.65
N SER A 71 29.04 24.47 25.68
CA SER A 71 29.46 25.38 26.75
C SER A 71 30.40 24.75 27.79
N SER A 72 30.49 23.41 27.84
CA SER A 72 31.30 22.68 28.82
C SER A 72 32.53 21.98 28.24
N MET A 73 32.71 22.02 26.91
CA MET A 73 33.82 21.38 26.20
C MET A 73 34.82 22.39 25.64
N GLU A 74 36.09 21.98 25.56
CA GLU A 74 37.13 22.76 24.89
C GLU A 74 36.79 22.94 23.39
N PRO A 75 36.99 24.14 22.80
CA PRO A 75 36.67 24.41 21.40
C PRO A 75 37.25 23.42 20.40
N ASN A 76 38.51 22.99 20.58
CA ASN A 76 39.18 22.05 19.67
C ASN A 76 38.49 20.66 19.66
N THR A 77 38.14 20.17 20.85
CA THR A 77 37.46 18.88 21.02
C THR A 77 36.03 18.94 20.50
N PHE A 78 35.35 20.08 20.67
CA PHE A 78 34.01 20.31 20.13
C PHE A 78 33.98 20.23 18.59
N ILE A 79 34.89 20.94 17.92
CA ILE A 79 34.99 20.93 16.44
C ILE A 79 35.32 19.53 15.93
N HIS A 80 36.23 18.81 16.60
CA HIS A 80 36.55 17.42 16.23
C HIS A 80 35.32 16.50 16.31
N ASN A 81 34.53 16.60 17.39
CA ASN A 81 33.32 15.80 17.58
C ASN A 81 32.22 16.13 16.56
N ILE A 82 32.08 17.40 16.16
CA ILE A 82 31.14 17.80 15.10
C ILE A 82 31.58 17.25 13.75
N ASN A 83 32.85 17.40 13.38
CA ASN A 83 33.36 16.91 12.10
C ASN A 83 33.22 15.39 11.98
N LYS A 84 33.46 14.65 13.08
CA LYS A 84 33.24 13.21 13.14
C LYS A 84 31.77 12.81 12.92
N ASN A 85 30.83 13.56 13.50
CA ASN A 85 29.41 13.31 13.29
C ASN A 85 28.96 13.68 11.86
N ALA A 86 29.49 14.77 11.29
CA ALA A 86 29.20 15.17 9.92
C ALA A 86 29.67 14.11 8.90
N LEU A 87 30.86 13.53 9.12
CA LEU A 87 31.32 12.39 8.31
C LEU A 87 30.43 11.15 8.48
N ALA A 88 29.93 10.87 9.69
CA ALA A 88 29.01 9.76 9.92
C ALA A 88 27.69 9.91 9.12
N TRP A 89 27.16 11.13 9.02
CA TRP A 89 26.01 11.44 8.15
C TRP A 89 26.31 11.19 6.67
N LEU A 90 27.50 11.59 6.21
CA LEU A 90 27.91 11.37 4.83
C LEU A 90 28.03 9.88 4.49
N TYR A 91 28.67 9.09 5.36
CA TYR A 91 28.77 7.65 5.17
C TYR A 91 27.40 6.96 5.18
N LEU A 92 26.49 7.38 6.07
CA LEU A 92 25.14 6.84 6.13
C LEU A 92 24.34 7.17 4.85
N ALA A 93 24.49 8.38 4.31
CA ALA A 93 23.84 8.78 3.07
C ALA A 93 24.34 7.95 1.87
N CYS A 94 25.65 7.75 1.75
CA CYS A 94 26.22 6.89 0.71
C CYS A 94 25.75 5.43 0.86
N ALA A 95 25.71 4.90 2.08
CA ALA A 95 25.24 3.53 2.33
C ALA A 95 23.74 3.38 2.00
N SER A 96 22.89 4.31 2.44
CA SER A 96 21.45 4.30 2.17
C SER A 96 21.18 4.39 0.66
N PHE A 97 21.93 5.19 -0.09
CA PHE A 97 21.80 5.23 -1.56
C PHE A 97 22.03 3.85 -2.20
N VAL A 98 23.09 3.14 -1.79
CA VAL A 98 23.41 1.80 -2.32
C VAL A 98 22.35 0.78 -1.91
N ILE A 99 21.92 0.80 -0.65
CA ILE A 99 20.90 -0.11 -0.10
C ILE A 99 19.56 0.08 -0.82
N CYS A 100 19.09 1.33 -0.90
CA CYS A 100 17.83 1.68 -1.56
C CYS A 100 17.86 1.34 -3.05
N PHE A 101 18.99 1.59 -3.73
CA PHE A 101 19.16 1.22 -5.13
C PHE A 101 19.09 -0.30 -5.32
N LEU A 102 19.81 -1.08 -4.50
CA LEU A 102 19.81 -2.54 -4.57
C LEU A 102 18.41 -3.11 -4.31
N GLU A 103 17.73 -2.63 -3.27
CA GLU A 103 16.37 -3.02 -2.94
C GLU A 103 15.41 -2.73 -4.11
N GLY A 104 15.37 -1.48 -4.57
CA GLY A 104 14.46 -1.04 -5.63
C GLY A 104 14.73 -1.75 -6.96
N TYR A 105 15.99 -1.90 -7.34
CA TYR A 105 16.37 -2.61 -8.56
C TYR A 105 16.02 -4.10 -8.49
N CYS A 106 16.39 -4.79 -7.40
CA CYS A 106 16.19 -6.23 -7.26
C CYS A 106 14.70 -6.59 -7.21
N TRP A 107 13.90 -5.85 -6.44
CA TRP A 107 12.46 -6.09 -6.35
C TRP A 107 11.73 -5.77 -7.65
N THR A 108 12.08 -4.67 -8.33
CA THR A 108 11.48 -4.31 -9.63
C THR A 108 11.84 -5.31 -10.72
N ARG A 109 13.10 -5.77 -10.75
CA ARG A 109 13.54 -6.76 -11.72
C ARG A 109 12.86 -8.11 -11.50
N THR A 110 12.78 -8.54 -10.24
CA THR A 110 12.14 -9.81 -9.86
C THR A 110 10.65 -9.79 -10.17
N SER A 111 9.94 -8.72 -9.80
CA SER A 111 8.50 -8.60 -10.05
C SER A 111 8.17 -8.63 -11.55
N GLY A 112 8.96 -7.97 -12.40
CA GLY A 112 8.80 -7.99 -13.85
C GLY A 112 9.00 -9.39 -14.45
N ARG A 113 10.01 -10.14 -13.98
CA ARG A 113 10.28 -11.51 -14.44
C ARG A 113 9.17 -12.48 -13.99
N GLN A 114 8.75 -12.39 -12.72
CA GLN A 114 7.66 -13.21 -12.19
C GLN A 114 6.33 -12.94 -12.90
N ALA A 115 5.96 -11.67 -13.11
CA ALA A 115 4.71 -11.32 -13.78
C ALA A 115 4.64 -11.83 -15.23
N SER A 116 5.73 -11.71 -16.01
CA SER A 116 5.79 -12.21 -17.38
C SER A 116 5.60 -13.73 -17.44
N ARG A 117 6.24 -14.48 -16.52
CA ARG A 117 6.11 -15.93 -16.43
C ARG A 117 4.72 -16.38 -16.02
N MET A 118 4.12 -15.72 -15.02
CA MET A 118 2.75 -15.99 -14.60
C MET A 118 1.78 -15.77 -15.76
N ARG A 119 1.91 -14.66 -16.49
CA ARG A 119 1.06 -14.37 -17.67
C ARG A 119 1.20 -15.43 -18.76
N CYS A 120 2.43 -15.87 -19.07
CA CYS A 120 2.66 -16.89 -20.11
C CYS A 120 2.10 -18.27 -19.71
N LYS A 121 2.29 -18.69 -18.45
CA LYS A 121 1.72 -19.94 -17.93
C LYS A 121 0.20 -19.88 -17.81
N TYR A 122 -0.35 -18.76 -17.37
CA TYR A 122 -1.79 -18.51 -17.32
C TYR A 122 -2.40 -18.61 -18.72
N LEU A 123 -1.83 -17.90 -19.70
CA LEU A 123 -2.28 -17.97 -21.09
C LEU A 123 -2.22 -19.41 -21.63
N LYS A 124 -1.14 -20.15 -21.37
CA LYS A 124 -1.02 -21.56 -21.75
C LYS A 124 -2.05 -22.47 -21.08
N ALA A 125 -2.44 -22.17 -19.84
CA ALA A 125 -3.48 -22.91 -19.12
C ALA A 125 -4.88 -22.59 -19.67
N VAL A 126 -5.19 -21.31 -19.91
CA VAL A 126 -6.45 -20.84 -20.51
C VAL A 126 -6.66 -21.43 -21.90
N LEU A 127 -5.61 -21.45 -22.74
CA LEU A 127 -5.68 -22.03 -24.09
C LEU A 127 -5.91 -23.56 -24.10
N ARG A 128 -5.74 -24.25 -22.96
CA ARG A 128 -5.99 -25.70 -22.83
C ARG A 128 -7.38 -26.00 -22.28
N GLN A 129 -8.21 -24.99 -22.06
CA GLN A 129 -9.50 -25.15 -21.41
C GLN A 129 -10.62 -25.34 -22.44
N GLU A 130 -11.58 -26.21 -22.12
CA GLU A 130 -12.69 -26.53 -23.04
C GLU A 130 -13.66 -25.35 -23.22
N VAL A 131 -14.31 -25.27 -24.38
CA VAL A 131 -15.19 -24.15 -24.77
C VAL A 131 -16.32 -23.89 -23.76
N SER A 132 -16.85 -24.94 -23.11
CA SER A 132 -17.88 -24.80 -22.07
C SER A 132 -17.42 -24.07 -20.80
N TYR A 133 -16.11 -23.95 -20.53
CA TYR A 133 -15.58 -23.14 -19.43
C TYR A 133 -15.70 -21.64 -19.71
N PHE A 134 -15.59 -21.23 -20.98
CA PHE A 134 -15.71 -19.84 -21.39
C PHE A 134 -17.15 -19.32 -21.37
N ASP A 135 -18.15 -20.22 -21.45
CA ASP A 135 -19.58 -19.87 -21.36
C ASP A 135 -20.07 -19.64 -19.91
N LEU A 136 -19.32 -20.14 -18.91
CA LEU A 136 -19.74 -20.12 -17.49
C LEU A 136 -18.92 -19.18 -16.61
N GLN A 137 -17.91 -18.49 -17.15
CA GLN A 137 -16.93 -17.78 -16.35
C GLN A 137 -17.01 -16.26 -16.49
N VAL A 138 -17.96 -15.66 -15.78
CA VAL A 138 -17.81 -14.31 -15.24
C VAL A 138 -17.30 -14.50 -13.81
N THR A 139 -15.99 -14.31 -13.60
CA THR A 139 -15.39 -13.73 -12.38
C THR A 139 -13.87 -13.99 -12.41
N SER A 140 -13.14 -12.88 -12.35
CA SER A 140 -11.70 -12.76 -12.54
C SER A 140 -10.89 -13.38 -11.39
N THR A 141 -9.82 -14.10 -11.74
CA THR A 141 -8.84 -14.74 -10.84
C THR A 141 -7.91 -13.73 -10.13
N SER A 142 -8.30 -12.45 -10.05
CA SER A 142 -7.51 -11.35 -9.48
C SER A 142 -7.83 -11.03 -8.01
N GLU A 143 -8.87 -11.63 -7.44
CA GLU A 143 -9.46 -11.19 -6.14
C GLU A 143 -8.75 -11.75 -4.89
N ILE A 144 -7.88 -12.76 -5.02
CA ILE A 144 -7.34 -13.50 -3.86
C ILE A 144 -5.91 -13.06 -3.51
N ILE A 145 -5.22 -12.35 -4.41
CA ILE A 145 -3.86 -11.81 -4.15
C ILE A 145 -3.96 -10.41 -3.51
N THR A 146 -5.08 -9.71 -3.70
CA THR A 146 -5.38 -8.41 -3.10
C THR A 146 -5.94 -8.51 -1.68
N SER A 147 -6.33 -9.69 -1.18
CA SER A 147 -7.16 -9.80 0.03
C SER A 147 -6.41 -9.78 1.38
N VAL A 148 -5.09 -9.61 1.43
CA VAL A 148 -4.31 -9.74 2.70
C VAL A 148 -3.63 -8.43 3.14
N SER A 149 -3.46 -7.46 2.24
CA SER A 149 -2.92 -6.12 2.60
C SER A 149 -3.90 -4.97 2.32
N ASN A 150 -5.12 -5.28 1.91
CA ASN A 150 -6.09 -4.29 1.48
C ASN A 150 -7.30 -4.16 2.42
N ASP A 151 -7.23 -4.41 3.73
CA ASP A 151 -8.44 -4.20 4.55
C ASP A 151 -8.90 -2.72 4.58
N THR A 152 -7.99 -1.78 4.31
CA THR A 152 -8.33 -0.35 4.08
C THR A 152 -8.37 0.04 2.59
N LEU A 153 -7.67 -0.71 1.72
CA LEU A 153 -7.59 -0.43 0.27
C LEU A 153 -8.68 -1.14 -0.55
N ILE A 154 -9.26 -2.24 -0.06
CA ILE A 154 -10.42 -2.96 -0.66
C ILE A 154 -11.60 -2.03 -0.69
N ILE A 155 -11.82 -1.23 0.37
CA ILE A 155 -12.91 -0.27 0.37
C ILE A 155 -12.70 0.78 -0.72
N GLN A 156 -11.45 1.21 -0.98
CA GLN A 156 -11.18 2.13 -2.09
C GLN A 156 -11.36 1.44 -3.45
N ASP A 157 -10.87 0.21 -3.60
CA ASP A 157 -10.90 -0.52 -4.86
C ASP A 157 -12.33 -0.95 -5.23
N VAL A 158 -13.10 -1.49 -4.28
CA VAL A 158 -14.52 -1.84 -4.44
C VAL A 158 -15.36 -0.59 -4.65
N LEU A 159 -15.07 0.51 -3.98
CA LEU A 159 -15.79 1.77 -4.20
C LEU A 159 -15.42 2.40 -5.55
N SER A 160 -14.17 2.29 -5.99
CA SER A 160 -13.72 2.72 -7.30
C SER A 160 -14.29 1.86 -8.43
N GLU A 161 -14.41 0.55 -8.22
CA GLU A 161 -15.07 -0.37 -9.15
C GLU A 161 -16.56 -0.03 -9.27
N LYS A 162 -17.23 0.21 -8.14
CA LYS A 162 -18.63 0.63 -8.11
C LYS A 162 -18.87 2.02 -8.73
N ILE A 163 -17.95 2.96 -8.54
CA ILE A 163 -17.96 4.26 -9.22
C ILE A 163 -17.81 4.05 -10.74
N ARG A 164 -16.95 3.12 -11.18
CA ARG A 164 -16.77 2.77 -12.59
C ARG A 164 -18.03 2.16 -13.20
N GLU A 165 -18.73 1.30 -12.48
CA GLU A 165 -19.99 0.69 -12.95
C GLU A 165 -21.08 1.74 -13.21
N GLU A 166 -21.32 2.64 -12.25
CA GLU A 166 -22.29 3.75 -12.37
C GLU A 166 -21.88 4.73 -13.49
N TYR A 167 -20.57 4.98 -13.64
CA TYR A 167 -20.04 5.82 -14.72
C TYR A 167 -20.24 5.18 -16.10
N ASN A 168 -19.98 3.87 -16.25
CA ASN A 168 -20.20 3.14 -17.49
C ASN A 168 -21.69 3.14 -17.90
N GLN A 169 -22.61 3.13 -16.94
CA GLN A 169 -24.03 3.25 -17.20
C GLN A 169 -24.38 4.66 -17.75
N ALA A 170 -23.82 5.71 -17.15
CA ALA A 170 -23.98 7.08 -17.65
C ALA A 170 -23.38 7.24 -19.07
N ASP A 171 -22.20 6.68 -19.33
CA ASP A 171 -21.56 6.68 -20.64
C ASP A 171 -22.41 5.97 -21.69
N THR A 172 -23.01 4.82 -21.35
CA THR A 172 -23.91 4.10 -22.26
C THR A 172 -25.12 4.95 -22.64
N ILE A 173 -25.71 5.67 -21.68
CA ILE A 173 -26.86 6.58 -21.93
C ILE A 173 -26.42 7.74 -22.83
N ALA A 174 -25.24 8.30 -22.60
CA ALA A 174 -24.68 9.36 -23.44
C ALA A 174 -24.41 8.88 -24.87
N GLU A 175 -23.77 7.73 -25.04
CA GLU A 175 -23.51 7.11 -26.35
C GLU A 175 -24.81 6.84 -27.12
N GLN A 176 -25.81 6.26 -26.47
CA GLN A 176 -27.11 6.01 -27.10
C GLN A 176 -27.81 7.31 -27.54
N THR A 177 -27.73 8.35 -26.72
CA THR A 177 -28.32 9.66 -27.00
C THR A 177 -27.60 10.37 -28.16
N ILE A 178 -26.27 10.31 -28.20
CA ILE A 178 -25.46 10.90 -29.28
C ILE A 178 -25.64 10.12 -30.59
N SER A 179 -25.62 8.79 -30.52
CA SER A 179 -25.81 7.92 -31.69
C SER A 179 -27.18 8.15 -32.35
N SER A 180 -28.20 8.48 -31.55
CA SER A 180 -29.57 8.74 -32.00
C SER A 180 -29.98 10.22 -31.92
N ILE A 181 -29.03 11.16 -32.05
CA ILE A 181 -29.26 12.59 -31.81
C ILE A 181 -30.43 13.19 -32.61
N ARG A 182 -30.61 12.74 -33.86
CA ARG A 182 -31.71 13.22 -34.72
C ARG A 182 -33.08 12.84 -34.17
N THR A 183 -33.19 11.64 -33.59
CA THR A 183 -34.43 11.13 -33.00
C THR A 183 -34.76 11.92 -31.73
N VAL A 184 -33.78 12.16 -30.86
CA VAL A 184 -33.95 12.94 -29.62
C VAL A 184 -34.43 14.36 -29.94
N TYR A 185 -33.85 15.00 -30.97
CA TYR A 185 -34.26 16.33 -31.42
C TYR A 185 -35.69 16.34 -31.97
N SER A 186 -36.06 15.36 -32.82
CA SER A 186 -37.40 15.28 -33.41
C SER A 186 -38.54 15.07 -32.39
N PHE A 187 -38.23 14.44 -31.24
CA PHE A 187 -39.19 14.21 -30.15
C PHE A 187 -39.08 15.24 -29.03
N VAL A 188 -38.24 16.28 -29.17
CA VAL A 188 -37.95 17.28 -28.12
C VAL A 188 -37.57 16.58 -26.79
N GLY A 189 -36.79 15.50 -26.91
CA GLY A 189 -36.42 14.59 -25.82
C GLY A 189 -35.18 15.00 -25.02
N GLU A 190 -34.62 16.18 -25.29
CA GLU A 190 -33.35 16.65 -24.72
C GLU A 190 -33.38 16.70 -23.19
N ASN A 191 -34.39 17.36 -22.62
CA ASN A 191 -34.57 17.45 -21.16
C ASN A 191 -34.73 16.07 -20.50
N LYS A 192 -35.43 15.14 -21.17
CA LYS A 192 -35.61 13.78 -20.65
C LYS A 192 -34.29 13.00 -20.63
N SER A 193 -33.49 13.13 -21.69
CA SER A 193 -32.18 12.48 -21.81
C SER A 193 -31.17 13.06 -20.83
N MET A 194 -31.18 14.38 -20.65
CA MET A 194 -30.33 15.09 -19.70
C MET A 194 -30.66 14.77 -18.24
N ASN A 195 -31.95 14.62 -17.91
CA ASN A 195 -32.38 14.14 -16.59
C ASN A 195 -31.95 12.69 -16.32
N ALA A 196 -32.04 11.81 -17.33
CA ALA A 196 -31.59 10.42 -17.20
C ALA A 196 -30.06 10.32 -16.97
N PHE A 197 -29.28 11.11 -17.71
CA PHE A 197 -27.82 11.19 -17.53
C PHE A 197 -27.44 11.78 -16.16
N SER A 198 -28.11 12.86 -15.74
CA SER A 198 -27.91 13.48 -14.42
C SER A 198 -28.21 12.50 -13.27
N ASN A 199 -29.30 11.75 -13.37
CA ASN A 199 -29.67 10.73 -12.38
C ASN A 199 -28.61 9.62 -12.28
N ALA A 200 -28.05 9.16 -13.41
CA ALA A 200 -26.99 8.16 -13.42
C ALA A 200 -25.67 8.69 -12.80
N LEU A 201 -25.30 9.95 -13.09
CA LEU A 201 -24.13 10.58 -12.49
C LEU A 201 -24.27 10.84 -10.98
N GLN A 202 -25.50 11.02 -10.48
CA GLN A 202 -25.72 11.33 -9.07
C GLN A 202 -25.28 10.18 -8.13
N GLY A 203 -25.35 8.94 -8.60
CA GLY A 203 -24.79 7.76 -7.92
C GLY A 203 -23.28 7.90 -7.73
N THR A 204 -22.56 8.21 -8.81
CA THR A 204 -21.11 8.46 -8.81
C THR A 204 -20.72 9.61 -7.87
N VAL A 205 -21.45 10.73 -7.91
CA VAL A 205 -21.18 11.89 -7.06
C VAL A 205 -21.33 11.57 -5.57
N ASN A 206 -22.39 10.85 -5.19
CA ASN A 206 -22.62 10.49 -3.78
C ASN A 206 -21.59 9.49 -3.25
N LEU A 207 -21.17 8.53 -4.07
CA LEU A 207 -20.07 7.60 -3.73
C LEU A 207 -18.74 8.34 -3.58
N GLY A 208 -18.44 9.25 -4.52
CA GLY A 208 -17.25 10.12 -4.45
C GLY A 208 -17.23 11.02 -3.21
N LEU A 209 -18.38 11.57 -2.81
CA LEU A 209 -18.51 12.37 -1.58
C LEU A 209 -18.21 11.55 -0.33
N LYS A 210 -18.77 10.34 -0.21
CA LYS A 210 -18.49 9.42 0.90
C LYS A 210 -17.02 9.00 0.94
N GLN A 211 -16.42 8.73 -0.22
CA GLN A 211 -15.00 8.43 -0.34
C GLN A 211 -14.14 9.61 0.12
N GLY A 212 -14.48 10.82 -0.32
CA GLY A 212 -13.79 12.06 0.04
C GLY A 212 -13.84 12.31 1.54
N LEU A 213 -15.01 12.14 2.17
CA LEU A 213 -15.17 12.27 3.62
C LEU A 213 -14.38 11.20 4.38
N ALA A 214 -14.42 9.94 3.96
CA ALA A 214 -13.66 8.87 4.60
C ALA A 214 -12.14 9.10 4.50
N LYS A 215 -11.65 9.52 3.32
CA LYS A 215 -10.24 9.89 3.11
C LYS A 215 -9.84 11.10 3.96
N GLY A 216 -10.69 12.13 3.99
CA GLY A 216 -10.48 13.32 4.81
C GLY A 216 -10.39 13.01 6.30
N LEU A 217 -11.28 12.13 6.81
CA LEU A 217 -11.27 11.69 8.20
C LEU A 217 -10.03 10.84 8.53
N ALA A 218 -9.62 9.94 7.63
CA ALA A 218 -8.42 9.13 7.79
C ALA A 218 -7.15 10.01 7.85
N ILE A 219 -7.02 10.97 6.93
CA ILE A 219 -5.88 11.90 6.91
C ILE A 219 -5.93 12.83 8.14
N GLY A 220 -7.11 13.33 8.51
CA GLY A 220 -7.30 14.17 9.69
C GLY A 220 -6.99 13.46 11.01
N SER A 221 -7.21 12.14 11.08
CA SER A 221 -6.87 11.31 12.24
C SER A 221 -5.36 11.24 12.49
N ASN A 222 -4.52 11.57 11.50
CA ASN A 222 -3.08 11.72 11.71
C ASN A 222 -2.74 12.84 12.72
N GLY A 223 -3.70 13.70 13.07
CA GLY A 223 -3.58 14.69 14.15
C GLY A 223 -3.21 14.09 15.52
N PHE A 224 -3.59 12.84 15.79
CA PHE A 224 -3.22 12.14 17.04
C PHE A 224 -1.70 12.00 17.21
N VAL A 225 -0.95 11.92 16.12
CA VAL A 225 0.52 11.86 16.14
C VAL A 225 1.09 13.12 16.80
N PHE A 226 0.57 14.31 16.49
CA PHE A 226 1.03 15.55 17.12
C PHE A 226 0.75 15.59 18.63
N ALA A 227 -0.33 14.97 19.10
CA ALA A 227 -0.60 14.84 20.53
C ALA A 227 0.44 13.95 21.23
N ILE A 228 0.83 12.84 20.59
CA ILE A 228 1.92 11.97 21.08
C ILE A 228 3.24 12.74 21.13
N TRP A 229 3.60 13.48 20.08
CA TRP A 229 4.80 14.33 20.06
C TRP A 229 4.76 15.42 21.14
N SER A 230 3.61 16.04 21.39
CA SER A 230 3.43 17.03 22.46
C SER A 230 3.68 16.43 23.84
N PHE A 231 3.07 15.27 24.12
CA PHE A 231 3.29 14.56 25.38
C PHE A 231 4.75 14.13 25.56
N MET A 232 5.38 13.66 24.48
CA MET A 232 6.80 13.29 24.46
C MET A 232 7.70 14.49 24.78
N CYS A 233 7.42 15.67 24.20
CA CYS A 233 8.14 16.90 24.52
C CYS A 233 7.95 17.34 25.97
N TYR A 234 6.71 17.27 26.49
CA TYR A 234 6.41 17.62 27.88
C TYR A 234 7.17 16.73 28.87
N TYR A 235 7.06 15.40 28.71
CA TYR A 235 7.74 14.45 29.57
C TYR A 235 9.26 14.48 29.38
N GLY A 236 9.73 14.59 28.13
CA GLY A 236 11.14 14.68 27.80
C GLY A 236 11.82 15.91 28.41
N SER A 237 11.14 17.06 28.41
CA SER A 237 11.63 18.28 29.06
C SER A 237 11.81 18.08 30.57
N ARG A 238 10.84 17.47 31.26
CA ARG A 238 10.94 17.14 32.69
C ARG A 238 12.10 16.18 32.97
N LEU A 239 12.31 15.19 32.12
CA LEU A 239 13.40 14.21 32.28
C LEU A 239 14.79 14.87 32.15
N VAL A 240 14.95 15.82 31.23
CA VAL A 240 16.21 16.58 31.09
C VAL A 240 16.45 17.50 32.29
N MET A 241 15.41 18.19 32.78
CA MET A 241 15.54 19.15 33.88
C MET A 241 15.76 18.50 35.26
N TYR A 242 15.04 17.40 35.57
CA TYR A 242 15.04 16.80 36.92
C TYR A 242 15.94 15.58 37.06
N HIS A 243 16.18 14.83 35.98
CA HIS A 243 16.98 13.60 36.02
C HIS A 243 18.33 13.73 35.30
N GLY A 244 18.66 14.92 34.76
CA GLY A 244 19.94 15.17 34.09
C GLY A 244 20.15 14.34 32.82
N ALA A 245 19.07 13.80 32.23
CA ALA A 245 19.15 13.02 31.01
C ALA A 245 19.57 13.92 29.83
N LYS A 246 20.35 13.36 28.89
CA LYS A 246 20.78 14.10 27.70
C LYS A 246 19.62 14.24 26.71
N GLY A 247 19.24 15.48 26.37
CA GLY A 247 18.06 15.78 25.56
C GLY A 247 18.02 15.09 24.20
N GLY A 248 19.17 14.97 23.52
CA GLY A 248 19.25 14.26 22.23
C GLY A 248 18.96 12.76 22.36
N THR A 249 19.36 12.12 23.46
CA THR A 249 19.08 10.69 23.71
C THR A 249 17.61 10.46 24.00
N VAL A 250 16.99 11.33 24.80
CA VAL A 250 15.54 11.28 25.08
C VAL A 250 14.73 11.45 23.80
N PHE A 251 15.13 12.40 22.94
CA PHE A 251 14.51 12.61 21.63
C PHE A 251 14.60 11.36 20.74
N ALA A 252 15.78 10.75 20.60
CA ALA A 252 15.94 9.60 19.72
C ALA A 252 15.19 8.35 20.20
N VAL A 253 15.18 8.07 21.51
CA VAL A 253 14.39 6.95 22.06
C VAL A 253 12.91 7.20 21.86
N GLY A 254 12.42 8.40 22.17
CA GLY A 254 11.02 8.76 21.98
C GLY A 254 10.58 8.69 20.51
N ALA A 255 11.40 9.23 19.60
CA ALA A 255 11.14 9.17 18.15
C ALA A 255 11.16 7.73 17.61
N THR A 256 12.04 6.86 18.12
CA THR A 256 12.09 5.45 17.70
C THR A 256 10.84 4.70 18.16
N ILE A 257 10.34 4.96 19.37
CA ILE A 257 9.10 4.36 19.87
C ILE A 257 7.88 4.87 19.10
N ALA A 258 7.82 6.17 18.82
CA ALA A 258 6.71 6.78 18.10
C ALA A 258 6.64 6.35 16.63
N LEU A 259 7.78 6.24 15.95
CA LEU A 259 7.86 5.81 14.56
C LEU A 259 7.84 4.29 14.39
N GLY A 260 8.39 3.53 15.34
CA GLY A 260 8.39 2.06 15.30
C GLY A 260 7.05 1.43 15.71
N GLY A 261 6.16 2.20 16.33
CA GLY A 261 4.81 1.76 16.72
C GLY A 261 3.71 2.15 15.73
N LEU A 262 4.05 2.80 14.61
CA LEU A 262 3.14 3.30 13.58
C LEU A 262 3.24 2.41 12.33
#